data_AF-A0A7W1QPT3-F1
#
_entry.id   AF-A0A7W1QPT3-F1
#
_cell.length_a   1.000
_cell.length_b   1.000
_cell.length_c   1.000
_cell.angle_alpha   90.00
_cell.angle_beta   90.00
_cell.angle_gamma   90.00
#
_symmetry.space_group_name_H-M   'P 1'
#
loop_
_entity.id
_entity.type
_entity.pdbx_description
1 polymer ?
#
loop_
_entity_poly.entity_id
_entity_poly.type
_entity_poly.pdbx_seq_one_letter_code
_entity_poly.pdbx_strand_id
1 'polypeptide(L)' 'MHEGRVQQVGSPTEIYEDPKTPFVAGFVGSANVLHGVVER' A
#
# COMPACT_ATOMS: atom_id res chain seq x y z
N MET A 1 3.30 10.78 -1.16
CA MET A 1 2.30 11.57 -0.40
C MET A 1 0.97 11.47 -1.13
N HIS A 2 -0.15 11.44 -0.41
CA HIS A 2 -1.49 11.46 -0.99
C HIS A 2 -2.30 12.52 -0.23
N GLU A 3 -2.98 13.41 -0.95
CA GLU A 3 -3.77 14.51 -0.37
C GLU A 3 -2.99 15.39 0.62
N GLY A 4 -1.72 15.67 0.31
CA GLY A 4 -0.86 16.47 1.19
C GLY A 4 -0.43 15.78 2.49
N ARG A 5 -0.74 14.48 2.67
CA ARG A 5 -0.36 13.70 3.85
C ARG A 5 0.69 12.64 3.51
N VAL A 6 1.66 12.50 4.41
CA VAL A 6 2.60 11.38 4.38
C VAL A 6 1.83 10.10 4.72
N GLN A 7 1.92 9.10 3.85
CA GLN A 7 1.17 7.84 3.96
C GLN A 7 1.99 6.77 4.71
N GLN A 8 3.30 6.75 4.50
CA GLN A 8 4.23 5.84 5.18
C GLN A 8 5.65 6.42 5.13
N VAL A 9 6.44 6.11 6.17
CA VAL A 9 7.88 6.37 6.26
C VAL A 9 8.54 5.07 6.75
N GLY A 10 9.62 4.67 6.11
CA GLY A 10 10.35 3.44 6.43
C GLY A 10 11.50 3.22 5.45
N SER A 11 12.27 2.16 5.68
CA SER A 11 13.29 1.67 4.75
C SER A 11 12.68 1.22 3.42
N PRO A 12 13.45 1.17 2.32
CA PRO A 12 12.94 0.68 1.04
C PRO A 12 12.30 -0.71 1.13
N THR A 13 12.90 -1.61 1.94
CA THR A 13 12.35 -2.95 2.18
C THR A 13 11.00 -2.90 2.88
N GLU A 14 10.85 -2.09 3.93
CA GLU A 14 9.55 -1.94 4.63
C GLU A 14 8.48 -1.32 3.72
N ILE A 15 8.84 -0.36 2.87
CA ILE A 15 7.89 0.24 1.92
C ILE A 15 7.44 -0.78 0.87
N TYR A 16 8.33 -1.66 0.42
CA TYR A 16 8.05 -2.65 -0.63
C TYR A 16 7.35 -3.90 -0.10
N GLU A 17 7.82 -4.47 1.00
CA GLU A 17 7.36 -5.75 1.54
C GLU A 17 6.17 -5.61 2.50
N ASP A 18 6.02 -4.46 3.17
CA ASP A 18 4.95 -4.20 4.15
C ASP A 18 4.30 -2.82 3.93
N PRO A 19 3.64 -2.60 2.77
CA PRO A 19 2.93 -1.35 2.50
C PRO A 19 1.70 -1.22 3.42
N LYS A 20 1.59 -0.10 4.13
CA LYS A 20 0.53 0.16 5.12
C LYS A 20 -0.82 0.54 4.52
N THR A 21 -0.86 0.88 3.23
CA THR A 21 -2.10 1.19 2.52
C THR A 21 -2.07 0.63 1.10
N PRO A 22 -3.24 0.32 0.50
CA PRO A 22 -3.32 -0.06 -0.90
C PRO A 22 -2.75 0.99 -1.85
N PHE A 23 -2.84 2.27 -1.48
CA PHE A 23 -2.21 3.36 -2.21
C PHE A 23 -0.69 3.22 -2.25
N VAL A 24 -0.04 2.97 -1.10
CA VAL A 24 1.42 2.77 -1.04
C VAL A 24 1.82 1.52 -1.82
N ALA A 25 1.07 0.42 -1.65
CA ALA A 25 1.32 -0.84 -2.35
C ALA A 25 1.30 -0.68 -3.88
N GLY A 26 0.32 0.04 -4.43
CA GLY A 26 0.23 0.31 -5.87
C GLY A 26 1.18 1.41 -6.37
N PHE A 27 1.71 2.24 -5.48
CA PHE A 27 2.64 3.32 -5.85
C PHE A 27 4.08 2.83 -5.99
N VAL A 28 4.53 1.92 -5.12
CA VAL A 28 5.92 1.42 -5.10
C VAL A 28 6.20 0.35 -6.17
N GLY A 29 5.17 -0.34 -6.66
CA GLY A 29 5.32 -1.36 -7.67
C GLY A 29 3.99 -1.93 -8.16
N SER A 30 4.07 -2.97 -9.01
CA SER A 30 2.90 -3.69 -9.47
C SER A 30 2.32 -4.53 -8.33
N ALA A 31 1.10 -4.21 -7.93
CA ALA A 31 0.34 -4.96 -6.93
C ALA A 31 -0.97 -5.46 -7.53
N ASN A 32 -1.35 -6.69 -7.20
CA ASN A 32 -2.69 -7.20 -7.48
C ASN A 32 -3.63 -6.67 -6.39
N VAL A 33 -4.61 -5.85 -6.78
CA VAL A 33 -5.65 -5.36 -5.88
C VAL A 33 -6.95 -6.06 -6.25
N LEU A 34 -7.46 -6.88 -5.32
CA LEU A 34 -8.69 -7.65 -5.50
C LEU A 34 -9.76 -7.12 -4.56
N HIS A 35 -10.95 -6.88 -5.10
CA HIS A 35 -12.12 -6.52 -4.32
C HIS A 35 -12.94 -7.78 -4.03
N GLY A 36 -13.41 -7.92 -2.80
CA GLY A 36 -14.22 -9.05 -2.37
C GLY A 36 -15.06 -8.71 -1.15
N VAL A 37 -16.08 -9.52 -0.93
CA VAL A 37 -16.91 -9.50 0.27
C VAL A 37 -16.56 -10.73 1.09
N VAL A 38 -16.35 -10.56 2.39
CA VAL A 38 -16.12 -11.69 3.30
C VAL A 38 -17.46 -12.31 3.63
N GLU A 39 -17.69 -13.53 3.17
CA GLU A 39 -18.84 -14.35 3.53
C GLU A 39 -18.44 -15.37 4.61
N ARG A 40 -19.38 -15.72 5.50
CA ARG A 40 -19.14 -16.61 6.65
C ARG A 40 -19.39 -18.07 6.31
#